data_AF-A0A0B3W721-F1
#
_entry.id   AF-A0A0B3W721-F1
#
_cell.length_a   1.000
_cell.length_b   1.000
_cell.length_c   1.000
_cell.angle_alpha   90.00
_cell.angle_beta   90.00
_cell.angle_gamma   90.00
#
_symmetry.space_group_name_H-M   'P 1'
#
loop_
_entity.id
_entity.type
_entity.pdbx_description
1 polymer ?
#
loop_
_entity_poly.entity_id
_entity_poly.type
_entity_poly.pdbx_seq_one_letter_code
_entity_poly.pdbx_strand_id
1 'polypeptide(L)'
;TIPYNENNLVNAVKEMIINKKLDFSYAFSFVDMNKLREEMENLAIDLSFYDEFDKLEDDLEECLNKFFKYNDKELYDLLINKENFTLIDGNKLVKII
;
A
#
# COMPACT_ATOMS: atom_id res chain seq x y z
N THR A 1 10.16 6.09 -9.57
CA THR A 1 9.11 7.11 -9.82
C THR A 1 7.78 6.38 -9.97
N ILE A 2 6.68 6.97 -9.48
CA ILE A 2 5.35 6.38 -9.56
C ILE A 2 4.60 7.04 -10.72
N PRO A 3 4.06 6.30 -11.71
CA PRO A 3 3.18 6.86 -12.73
C PRO A 3 1.95 7.51 -12.08
N TYR A 4 1.61 8.74 -12.47
CA TYR A 4 0.46 9.45 -11.91
C TYR A 4 -0.68 9.52 -12.93
N ASN A 5 -1.82 9.00 -12.49
CA ASN A 5 -3.14 9.24 -13.07
C ASN A 5 -4.08 9.42 -11.90
N GLU A 6 -4.81 10.54 -11.86
CA GLU A 6 -5.68 10.93 -10.75
C GLU A 6 -6.72 9.87 -10.38
N ASN A 7 -7.15 9.04 -11.35
CA ASN A 7 -8.19 8.02 -11.14
C ASN A 7 -7.64 6.58 -11.11
N ASN A 8 -6.32 6.40 -11.03
CA ASN A 8 -5.70 5.07 -11.04
C ASN A 8 -4.40 4.98 -10.24
N LEU A 9 -4.18 5.92 -9.32
CA LEU A 9 -2.94 6.00 -8.54
C LEU A 9 -2.81 4.82 -7.57
N VAL A 10 -3.90 4.42 -6.92
CA VAL A 10 -3.95 3.27 -6.01
C VAL A 10 -3.50 2.01 -6.73
N ASN A 11 -4.09 1.72 -7.89
CA ASN A 11 -3.72 0.53 -8.67
C ASN A 11 -2.26 0.61 -9.13
N ALA A 12 -1.80 1.77 -9.61
CA ALA A 12 -0.41 1.95 -10.03
C ALA A 12 0.56 1.68 -8.86
N VAL A 13 0.26 2.17 -7.65
CA VAL A 13 1.07 1.92 -6.45
C VAL A 13 1.04 0.45 -6.05
N LYS A 14 -0.13 -0.19 -6.01
CA LYS A 14 -0.25 -1.62 -5.71
C LYS A 14 0.60 -2.47 -6.66
N GLU A 15 0.46 -2.25 -7.96
CA GLU A 15 1.25 -2.93 -8.98
C GLU A 15 2.75 -2.71 -8.79
N MET A 16 3.16 -1.50 -8.42
CA MET A 16 4.57 -1.21 -8.17
C MET A 16 5.13 -1.92 -6.94
N ILE A 17 4.35 -2.03 -5.85
CA ILE A 17 4.76 -2.80 -4.66
C ILE A 17 4.86 -4.29 -5.01
N ILE A 18 3.84 -4.86 -5.65
CA ILE A 18 3.81 -6.27 -6.08
C ILE A 18 5.00 -6.60 -7.01
N ASN A 19 5.31 -5.70 -7.95
CA ASN A 19 6.41 -5.88 -8.89
C ASN A 19 7.78 -5.41 -8.35
N LYS A 20 7.90 -5.14 -7.04
CA LYS A 20 9.15 -4.71 -6.38
C LYS A 20 9.79 -3.45 -6.98
N LYS A 21 8.98 -2.60 -7.61
CA LYS A 21 9.37 -1.28 -8.14
C LYS A 21 9.17 -0.16 -7.12
N LEU A 22 8.36 -0.42 -6.10
CA LEU A 22 8.24 0.38 -4.89
C LEU A 22 8.61 -0.52 -3.71
N ASP A 23 9.29 0.05 -2.71
CA ASP A 23 9.77 -0.70 -1.55
C ASP A 23 8.61 -1.34 -0.78
N PHE A 24 8.81 -2.56 -0.29
CA PHE A 24 7.78 -3.30 0.45
C PHE A 24 7.32 -2.57 1.72
N SER A 25 8.17 -1.74 2.32
CA SER A 25 7.80 -0.94 3.51
C SER A 25 6.57 -0.06 3.31
N TYR A 26 6.26 0.31 2.06
CA TYR A 26 5.03 1.04 1.73
C TYR A 26 3.77 0.20 1.96
N ALA A 27 3.83 -1.13 1.84
CA ALA A 27 2.72 -2.01 2.13
C ALA A 27 2.28 -1.87 3.60
N PHE A 28 3.22 -1.82 4.54
CA PHE A 28 2.92 -1.61 5.97
C PHE A 28 2.18 -0.29 6.24
N SER A 29 2.56 0.77 5.51
CA SER A 29 1.90 2.07 5.62
C SER A 29 0.51 2.06 5.01
N PHE A 30 0.32 1.37 3.88
CA PHE A 30 -0.88 1.47 3.06
C PHE A 30 -1.95 0.40 3.34
N VAL A 31 -1.57 -0.73 3.94
CA VAL A 31 -2.49 -1.79 4.36
C VAL A 31 -3.01 -1.55 5.77
N ASP A 32 -4.32 -1.67 5.96
CA ASP A 32 -5.01 -1.61 7.25
C ASP A 32 -4.75 -2.87 8.07
N MET A 33 -3.60 -2.88 8.75
CA MET A 33 -3.16 -4.00 9.58
C MET A 33 -4.17 -4.37 10.67
N ASN A 34 -4.94 -3.41 11.19
CA ASN A 34 -5.98 -3.71 12.16
C ASN A 34 -7.13 -4.49 11.52
N LYS A 35 -7.60 -4.06 10.33
CA LYS A 35 -8.64 -4.82 9.59
C LYS A 35 -8.15 -6.17 9.10
N LEU A 36 -6.89 -6.26 8.68
CA LEU A 36 -6.26 -7.53 8.31
C LEU A 36 -6.26 -8.48 9.51
N ARG A 37 -5.81 -8.00 10.69
CA ARG A 37 -5.85 -8.78 11.93
C ARG A 37 -7.26 -9.21 12.28
N GLU A 38 -8.24 -8.31 12.21
CA GLU A 38 -9.65 -8.63 12.46
C GLU A 38 -10.18 -9.71 11.48
N GLU A 39 -9.82 -9.68 10.18
CA GLU A 39 -10.20 -10.75 9.24
C GLU A 39 -9.56 -12.09 9.65
N MET A 40 -8.29 -12.08 10.05
CA MET A 40 -7.57 -13.29 10.48
C MET A 40 -8.16 -13.89 11.75
N GLU A 41 -8.48 -13.06 12.75
CA GLU A 41 -9.14 -13.50 14.00
C GLU A 41 -10.53 -14.10 13.71
N ASN A 42 -11.30 -13.49 12.80
CA ASN A 42 -12.60 -14.01 12.39
C ASN A 42 -12.52 -15.36 11.67
N LEU A 43 -11.37 -15.67 11.05
CA LEU A 43 -11.08 -16.97 10.45
C LEU A 43 -10.47 -17.97 11.46
N ALA A 44 -10.44 -17.61 12.74
CA ALA A 44 -9.86 -18.40 13.84
C ALA A 44 -8.37 -18.77 13.61
N ILE A 45 -7.63 -17.88 12.95
CA ILE A 45 -6.17 -18.03 12.79
C ILE A 45 -5.48 -17.75 14.14
N ASP A 46 -4.56 -18.62 14.53
CA ASP A 46 -3.74 -18.43 15.74
C ASP A 46 -2.62 -17.43 15.48
N LEU A 47 -2.85 -16.18 15.87
CA LEU A 47 -1.91 -15.07 15.70
C LEU A 47 -0.61 -15.20 16.50
N SER A 48 -0.50 -16.18 17.41
CA SER A 48 0.76 -16.41 18.13
C SER A 48 1.83 -17.09 17.27
N PHE A 49 1.42 -17.72 16.18
CA PHE A 49 2.31 -18.40 15.23
C PHE A 49 2.35 -17.72 13.85
N TYR A 50 1.28 -17.03 13.46
CA TYR A 50 1.15 -16.39 12.16
C TYR A 50 0.34 -15.10 12.28
N ASP A 51 1.02 -13.97 12.26
CA ASP A 51 0.40 -12.67 12.49
C ASP A 51 0.08 -11.92 11.19
N GLU A 52 -0.53 -10.74 11.32
CA GLU A 52 -0.89 -9.93 10.16
C GLU A 52 0.31 -9.44 9.32
N PHE A 53 1.52 -9.38 9.89
CA PHE A 53 2.73 -9.04 9.15
C PHE A 53 3.18 -10.23 8.30
N ASP A 54 3.19 -11.43 8.87
CA ASP A 54 3.46 -12.67 8.12
C ASP A 54 2.46 -12.83 6.95
N LYS A 55 1.17 -12.57 7.21
CA LYS A 55 0.12 -12.60 6.18
C LYS A 55 0.33 -11.56 5.09
N LEU A 56 0.76 -10.34 5.44
CA LEU A 56 1.06 -9.31 4.46
C LEU A 56 2.28 -9.67 3.59
N GLU A 57 3.28 -10.32 4.17
CA GLU A 57 4.48 -10.77 3.43
C GLU A 57 4.15 -11.94 2.48
N ASP A 58 3.41 -12.93 2.95
CA ASP A 58 3.07 -14.13 2.17
C ASP A 58 2.00 -13.85 1.10
N ASP A 59 0.95 -13.08 1.44
CA ASP A 59 -0.23 -12.84 0.59
C ASP A 59 -0.41 -11.35 0.27
N LEU A 60 0.69 -10.70 -0.12
CA LEU A 60 0.76 -9.27 -0.42
C LEU A 60 -0.33 -8.77 -1.37
N GLU A 61 -0.59 -9.47 -2.48
CA GLU A 61 -1.57 -9.04 -3.47
C GLU A 61 -2.99 -9.06 -2.91
N GLU A 62 -3.37 -10.11 -2.18
CA GLU A 62 -4.68 -10.19 -1.52
C GLU A 62 -4.82 -9.07 -0.48
N CYS A 63 -3.79 -8.87 0.34
CA CYS A 63 -3.79 -7.85 1.38
C CYS A 63 -3.91 -6.43 0.80
N LEU A 64 -3.15 -6.12 -0.26
CA LEU A 64 -3.27 -4.85 -0.97
C LEU A 64 -4.65 -4.69 -1.61
N ASN A 65 -5.28 -5.74 -2.10
CA ASN A 65 -6.58 -5.62 -2.75
C ASN A 65 -7.73 -5.42 -1.76
N LYS A 66 -7.72 -6.12 -0.63
CA LYS A 66 -8.79 -6.06 0.37
C LYS A 66 -8.64 -4.93 1.38
N PHE A 67 -7.40 -4.62 1.79
CA PHE A 67 -7.13 -3.82 2.99
C PHE A 67 -6.40 -2.50 2.71
N PHE A 68 -6.35 -2.04 1.46
CA PHE A 68 -5.77 -0.74 1.16
C PHE A 68 -6.55 0.40 1.84
N LYS A 69 -5.85 1.23 2.61
CA LYS A 69 -6.45 2.28 3.46
C LYS A 69 -7.00 3.48 2.70
N TYR A 70 -6.46 3.75 1.51
CA TYR A 70 -6.59 5.05 0.85
C TYR A 70 -7.29 4.96 -0.50
N ASN A 71 -8.11 5.95 -0.82
CA ASN A 71 -8.49 6.21 -2.22
C ASN A 71 -7.38 6.99 -2.95
N ASP A 72 -7.53 7.20 -4.27
CA ASP A 72 -6.53 7.87 -5.11
C ASP A 72 -6.14 9.26 -4.60
N LYS A 73 -7.12 10.05 -4.16
CA LYS A 73 -6.90 11.40 -3.65
C LYS A 73 -6.15 11.38 -2.32
N GLU A 74 -6.59 10.54 -1.39
CA GLU A 74 -5.95 10.41 -0.07
C GLU A 74 -4.51 9.91 -0.21
N LEU A 75 -4.27 8.96 -1.11
CA LEU A 75 -2.93 8.45 -1.41
C LEU A 75 -2.04 9.53 -2.03
N TYR A 76 -2.57 10.32 -2.96
CA TYR A 76 -1.86 11.46 -3.52
C TYR A 76 -1.44 12.46 -2.42
N ASP A 77 -2.39 12.86 -1.58
CA ASP A 77 -2.14 13.80 -0.47
C ASP A 77 -1.11 13.24 0.52
N LEU A 78 -1.15 11.94 0.82
CA LEU A 78 -0.17 11.27 1.65
C LEU A 78 1.23 11.31 1.02
N LEU A 79 1.33 10.95 -0.27
CA LEU A 79 2.60 10.86 -0.98
C LEU A 79 3.30 12.22 -1.06
N ILE A 80 2.55 13.28 -1.37
CA ILE A 80 3.10 14.64 -1.46
C ILE A 80 3.46 15.19 -0.08
N ASN A 81 2.54 15.10 0.90
CA ASN A 81 2.68 15.85 2.14
C ASN A 81 3.47 15.10 3.24
N LYS A 82 3.57 13.76 3.17
CA LYS A 82 4.25 12.96 4.20
C LYS A 82 5.44 12.17 3.69
N GLU A 83 5.42 11.77 2.41
CA GLU A 83 6.47 10.91 1.83
C GLU A 83 7.44 11.66 0.91
N ASN A 84 7.34 13.00 0.87
CA ASN A 84 8.20 13.90 0.09
C ASN A 84 8.25 13.55 -1.41
N PHE A 85 7.12 13.13 -1.98
CA PHE A 85 6.97 13.04 -3.42
C PHE A 85 6.64 14.41 -4.01
N THR A 86 7.04 14.62 -5.26
CA THR A 86 6.65 15.78 -6.06
C THR A 86 6.12 15.32 -7.40
N LEU A 87 5.02 15.94 -7.84
CA LEU A 87 4.45 15.72 -9.16
C LEU A 87 5.27 16.49 -10.20
N ILE A 88 5.84 15.77 -11.15
CA ILE A 88 6.62 16.34 -12.26
C ILE A 88 5.86 16.11 -13.56
N ASP A 89 5.83 17.12 -14.43
CA ASP A 89 5.19 17.10 -15.76
C ASP A 89 3.71 16.66 -15.77
N GLY A 90 3.05 16.69 -14.61
CA GLY A 90 1.65 16.25 -14.44
C GLY A 90 1.39 14.75 -14.59
N ASN A 91 2.43 13.90 -14.71
CA ASN A 91 2.26 12.48 -15.04
C ASN A 91 3.14 11.51 -14.25
N LYS A 92 4.02 12.00 -13.37
CA LYS A 92 4.90 11.16 -12.55
C LYS A 92 5.16 11.78 -11.18
N LEU A 93 5.10 10.95 -10.14
CA LEU A 93 5.50 11.29 -8.78
C LEU A 93 6.94 10.81 -8.56
N VAL A 94 7.78 11.72 -8.07
CA VAL A 94 9.21 11.47 -7.81
C VAL A 94 9.51 11.76 -6.35
N LYS A 95 10.10 10.81 -5.64
CA LYS A 95 10.55 11.00 -4.26
C LYS A 95 11.79 11.87 -4.27
N ILE A 96 11.74 13.00 -3.56
CA ILE A 96 12.89 13.87 -3.34
C ILE A 96 13.57 13.39 -2.05
N ILE A 97 14.87 13.09 -2.14
CA ILE A 97 15.72 12.66 -1.03
C ILE A 97 16.39 13.89 -0.42
#